data_AF-A0A2R7SV40-F1
#
_entry.id   AF-A0A2R7SV40-F1
#
_cell.length_a   1.000
_cell.length_b   1.000
_cell.length_c   1.000
_cell.angle_alpha   90.00
_cell.angle_beta   90.00
_cell.angle_gamma   90.00
#
_symmetry.space_group_name_H-M   'P 1'
#
loop_
_entity.id
_entity.type
_entity.pdbx_description
1 polymer ?
#
loop_
_entity_poly.entity_id
_entity_poly.type
_entity_poly.pdbx_seq_one_letter_code
_entity_poly.pdbx_strand_id
1 'polypeptide(L)'
;MPKPPKSRLDNPLLFNLPDGTAVSAEEMIKRLRGTKARAAAQEGLRTDLPEADLQTLTDALLLLGCPASITAVLQWLEMTGQERANGQRFTQAEVREGLQALVAQGRAQTETGRGTAVDLEQHTDRLQALLAAPAARRYWRQRLWLIGPGRGDWQDPIGWLNFRSQDDMRAALRLMIFSGMPAAEYRQLLQGPLAALSAPQLAILTLMDPWLPGALQQIDAELRDGLLGQLLDALPLSHPLRPELLAWLRAQRSGLSIPLRARLAEAAWLALDFEEAQRQLHGLVGPGITLLAAAQALAAGRWAEASDAFETAIKGIHTATRSRRDALSLDTARFYLLSLLAQDDPKAWARARKYAVAESGSRSPGAYDAWGVWALGIGSRLGDDSWLEDAYRPDAPGDAAPEDRLLICAWLGRPAPGWTAASAQALLTRQGAGQALLAQYLGAALKRLDLGGAEPTQAINPFG
;
A
#
# COMPACT_ATOMS: atom_id res chain seq x y z
N MET A 1 -47.32 -23.41 56.40
CA MET A 1 -46.22 -22.46 56.17
C MET A 1 -46.77 -21.23 55.45
N PRO A 2 -46.62 -20.02 56.00
CA PRO A 2 -47.23 -18.80 55.45
C PRO A 2 -46.39 -18.19 54.32
N LYS A 3 -47.07 -17.59 53.33
CA LYS A 3 -46.46 -16.83 52.22
C LYS A 3 -45.70 -15.59 52.74
N PRO A 4 -44.55 -15.23 52.16
CA PRO A 4 -43.84 -14.02 52.54
C PRO A 4 -44.61 -12.77 52.07
N PRO A 5 -44.46 -11.62 52.76
CA PRO A 5 -45.12 -10.38 52.39
C PRO A 5 -44.51 -9.81 51.10
N LYS A 6 -45.37 -9.27 50.23
CA LYS A 6 -44.94 -8.55 49.02
C LYS A 6 -44.11 -7.31 49.41
N SER A 7 -42.94 -7.19 48.80
CA SER A 7 -42.04 -6.04 48.90
C SER A 7 -42.77 -4.74 48.51
N ARG A 8 -42.66 -3.72 49.36
CA ARG A 8 -43.15 -2.34 49.16
C ARG A 8 -42.07 -1.49 48.46
N LEU A 9 -41.70 -1.81 47.22
CA LEU A 9 -40.76 -0.99 46.44
C LEU A 9 -41.19 -0.80 44.98
N ASP A 10 -42.50 -0.72 44.71
CA ASP A 10 -43.03 -0.31 43.41
C ASP A 10 -43.54 1.13 43.46
N ASN A 11 -42.66 2.08 43.82
CA ASN A 11 -42.96 3.50 43.64
C ASN A 11 -42.10 4.00 42.47
N PRO A 12 -42.66 4.15 41.25
CA PRO A 12 -41.90 4.67 40.12
C PRO A 12 -41.46 6.10 40.44
N LEU A 13 -40.17 6.40 40.22
CA LEU A 13 -39.61 7.74 40.35
C LEU A 13 -40.43 8.71 39.47
N LEU A 14 -41.16 9.62 40.12
CA LEU A 14 -41.93 10.68 39.50
C LEU A 14 -41.15 12.00 39.56
N PHE A 15 -41.08 12.69 38.43
CA PHE A 15 -40.43 13.98 38.27
C PHE A 15 -41.49 15.07 38.15
N ASN A 16 -41.42 16.08 39.01
CA ASN A 16 -42.31 17.23 38.94
C ASN A 16 -41.83 18.21 37.87
N LEU A 17 -42.71 18.57 36.95
CA LEU A 17 -42.47 19.55 35.90
C LEU A 17 -42.88 20.97 36.38
N PRO A 18 -42.36 22.03 35.73
CA PRO A 18 -42.68 23.42 36.08
C PRO A 18 -44.16 23.80 35.97
N ASP A 19 -44.94 23.01 35.23
CA ASP A 19 -46.40 23.16 35.09
C ASP A 19 -47.19 22.48 36.22
N GLY A 20 -46.49 21.94 37.22
CA GLY A 20 -47.09 21.25 38.38
C GLY A 20 -47.45 19.79 38.12
N THR A 21 -47.17 19.23 36.94
CA THR A 21 -47.46 17.83 36.63
C THR A 21 -46.31 16.91 37.03
N ALA A 22 -46.63 15.74 37.60
CA ALA A 22 -45.64 14.71 37.93
C ALA A 22 -45.63 13.63 36.82
N VAL A 23 -44.47 13.38 36.23
CA VAL A 23 -44.30 12.39 35.14
C VAL A 23 -43.31 11.30 35.53
N SER A 24 -43.53 10.06 35.08
CA SER A 24 -42.55 8.99 35.29
C SER A 24 -41.28 9.22 34.47
N ALA A 25 -40.18 8.55 34.85
CA ALA A 25 -38.93 8.56 34.09
C ALA A 25 -39.13 8.23 32.60
N GLU A 26 -39.96 7.22 32.30
CA GLU A 26 -40.26 6.80 30.92
C GLU A 26 -41.03 7.88 30.15
N GLU A 27 -42.01 8.52 30.79
CA GLU A 27 -42.81 9.58 30.18
C GLU A 27 -41.96 10.84 29.95
N MET A 28 -41.00 11.13 30.83
CA MET A 28 -40.03 12.21 30.65
C MET A 28 -39.09 11.94 29.48
N ILE A 29 -38.58 10.71 29.34
CA ILE A 29 -37.75 10.29 28.20
C ILE A 29 -38.55 10.36 26.89
N LYS A 30 -39.80 9.92 26.91
CA LYS A 30 -40.70 9.99 25.74
C LYS A 30 -40.99 11.43 25.34
N ARG A 31 -41.23 12.33 26.30
CA ARG A 31 -41.41 13.77 26.06
C ARG A 31 -40.14 14.41 25.51
N LEU A 32 -38.96 14.11 26.06
CA LEU A 32 -37.66 14.60 25.56
C LEU A 32 -37.39 14.11 24.13
N ARG A 33 -37.73 12.86 23.81
CA ARG A 33 -37.66 12.33 22.44
C ARG A 33 -38.68 13.03 21.52
N GLY A 34 -39.88 13.33 22.02
CA GLY A 34 -40.92 14.06 21.30
C GLY A 34 -40.57 15.52 21.02
N THR A 35 -39.95 16.25 21.96
CA THR A 35 -39.42 17.60 21.72
C THR A 35 -38.23 17.58 20.79
N LYS A 36 -37.34 16.58 20.88
CA LYS A 36 -36.23 16.42 19.94
C LYS A 36 -36.69 16.08 18.52
N ALA A 37 -37.75 15.27 18.39
CA ALA A 37 -38.38 14.94 17.11
C ALA A 37 -39.19 16.12 16.54
N ARG A 38 -39.85 16.93 17.38
CA ARG A 38 -40.52 18.16 16.94
C ARG A 38 -39.53 19.26 16.58
N ALA A 39 -38.40 19.38 17.28
CA ALA A 39 -37.29 20.25 16.88
C ALA A 39 -36.73 19.83 15.52
N ALA A 40 -36.47 18.52 15.33
CA ALA A 40 -36.02 17.97 14.05
C ALA A 40 -37.05 18.08 12.91
N ALA A 41 -38.36 18.14 13.23
CA ALA A 41 -39.43 18.31 12.24
C ALA A 41 -39.77 19.79 11.95
N GLN A 42 -39.46 20.72 12.86
CA GLN A 42 -39.53 22.17 12.63
C GLN A 42 -38.25 22.70 11.96
N GLU A 43 -37.11 22.02 12.11
CA GLU A 43 -35.90 22.20 11.33
C GLU A 43 -36.04 21.53 9.95
N GLY A 44 -36.97 22.01 9.13
CA GLY A 44 -36.72 22.02 7.69
C GLY A 44 -35.54 22.97 7.45
N LEU A 45 -34.30 22.47 7.64
CA LEU A 45 -33.03 23.20 7.51
C LEU A 45 -32.87 23.73 6.09
N ARG A 46 -33.57 24.83 5.79
CA ARG A 46 -33.09 25.81 4.83
C ARG A 46 -31.83 26.38 5.43
N THR A 47 -30.71 26.08 4.81
CA THR A 47 -29.43 26.65 5.18
C THR A 47 -29.33 28.00 4.49
N ASP A 48 -29.22 29.05 5.30
CA ASP A 48 -29.04 30.43 4.81
C ASP A 48 -27.58 30.67 4.36
N LEU A 49 -26.70 29.66 4.47
CA LEU A 49 -25.33 29.74 4.00
C LEU A 49 -25.27 29.59 2.47
N PRO A 50 -24.61 30.52 1.76
CA PRO A 50 -24.33 30.39 0.34
C PRO A 50 -23.56 29.10 0.02
N GLU A 51 -23.76 28.55 -1.18
CA GLU A 51 -23.04 27.34 -1.65
C GLU A 51 -21.51 27.51 -1.59
N ALA A 52 -21.00 28.73 -1.83
CA ALA A 52 -19.58 29.02 -1.68
C ALA A 52 -19.07 28.79 -0.24
N ASP A 53 -19.86 29.13 0.78
CA ASP A 53 -19.52 28.90 2.18
C ASP A 53 -19.54 27.40 2.51
N LEU A 54 -20.52 26.67 1.98
CA LEU A 54 -20.60 25.20 2.12
C LEU A 54 -19.42 24.50 1.44
N GLN A 55 -18.96 25.00 0.29
CA GLN A 55 -17.76 24.49 -0.38
C GLN A 55 -16.50 24.75 0.46
N THR A 56 -16.35 25.94 1.06
CA THR A 56 -15.24 26.24 1.97
C THR A 56 -15.21 25.29 3.17
N LEU A 57 -16.37 24.98 3.76
CA LEU A 57 -16.46 23.98 4.84
C LEU A 57 -16.11 22.56 4.36
N THR A 58 -16.54 22.19 3.15
CA THR A 58 -16.17 20.92 2.53
C THR A 58 -14.65 20.82 2.33
N ASP A 59 -14.02 21.87 1.79
CA ASP A 59 -12.57 21.92 1.59
C ASP A 59 -11.79 21.81 2.91
N ALA A 60 -12.29 22.44 3.98
CA ALA A 60 -11.72 22.30 5.30
C ALA A 60 -11.77 20.85 5.80
N LEU A 61 -12.90 20.16 5.64
CA LEU A 61 -13.03 18.75 6.02
C LEU A 61 -12.12 17.84 5.18
N LEU A 62 -11.99 18.10 3.87
CA LEU A 62 -11.10 17.35 2.98
C LEU A 62 -9.63 17.47 3.40
N LEU A 63 -9.18 18.68 3.74
CA LEU A 63 -7.81 18.93 4.17
C LEU A 63 -7.52 18.42 5.59
N LEU A 64 -8.52 18.45 6.48
CA LEU A 64 -8.41 17.83 7.80
C LEU A 64 -8.32 16.30 7.72
N GLY A 65 -8.98 15.70 6.71
CA GLY A 65 -8.81 14.29 6.32
C GLY A 65 -9.28 13.26 7.35
N CYS A 66 -9.95 13.71 8.41
CA CYS A 66 -10.52 12.88 9.46
C CYS A 66 -11.81 13.54 9.97
N PRO A 67 -12.63 12.82 10.77
CA PRO A 67 -13.78 13.43 11.42
C PRO A 67 -13.34 14.62 12.28
N ALA A 68 -14.01 15.76 12.08
CA ALA A 68 -13.65 17.02 12.71
C ALA A 68 -14.83 17.58 13.52
N SER A 69 -14.52 18.09 14.71
CA SER A 69 -15.50 18.84 15.51
C SER A 69 -15.70 20.25 14.94
N ILE A 70 -16.80 20.90 15.30
CA ILE A 70 -17.09 22.30 14.96
C ILE A 70 -15.90 23.20 15.33
N THR A 71 -15.31 22.99 16.52
CA THR A 71 -14.16 23.76 16.99
C THR A 71 -12.92 23.54 16.12
N ALA A 72 -12.64 22.29 15.72
CA ALA A 72 -11.48 21.99 14.88
C ALA A 72 -11.62 22.62 13.48
N VAL A 73 -12.82 22.58 12.91
CA VAL A 73 -13.11 23.23 11.62
C VAL A 73 -12.98 24.75 11.73
N LEU A 74 -13.55 25.36 12.79
CA LEU A 74 -13.44 26.80 13.01
C LEU A 74 -11.96 27.26 13.13
N GLN A 75 -11.17 26.57 13.96
CA GLN A 75 -9.75 26.87 14.13
C GLN A 75 -8.96 26.67 12.83
N TRP A 76 -9.30 25.65 12.04
CA TRP A 76 -8.70 25.45 10.72
C TRP A 76 -8.97 26.63 9.79
N LEU A 77 -10.22 27.08 9.69
CA LEU A 77 -10.61 28.22 8.87
C LEU A 77 -9.88 29.49 9.30
N GLU A 78 -9.80 29.76 10.60
CA GLU A 78 -9.08 30.91 11.17
C GLU A 78 -7.59 30.88 10.81
N MET A 79 -6.91 29.76 11.02
CA MET A 79 -5.47 29.64 10.70
C MET A 79 -5.17 29.71 9.21
N THR A 80 -6.07 29.17 8.38
CA THR A 80 -5.89 29.17 6.93
C THR A 80 -6.32 30.50 6.30
N GLY A 81 -6.93 31.40 7.07
CA GLY A 81 -7.43 32.70 6.63
C GLY A 81 -8.63 32.57 5.70
N GLN A 82 -9.42 31.51 5.85
CA GLN A 82 -10.61 31.28 5.03
C GLN A 82 -11.77 32.09 5.58
N GLU A 83 -12.34 32.93 4.71
CA GLU A 83 -13.48 33.78 5.02
C GLU A 83 -14.71 33.28 4.26
N ARG A 84 -15.88 33.73 4.71
CA ARG A 84 -17.14 33.54 4.02
C ARG A 84 -17.15 34.33 2.72
N ALA A 85 -18.08 34.01 1.82
CA ALA A 85 -18.29 34.69 0.55
C ALA A 85 -18.57 36.20 0.70
N ASN A 86 -19.05 36.63 1.86
CA ASN A 86 -19.27 38.03 2.20
C ASN A 86 -18.04 38.74 2.83
N GLY A 87 -16.89 38.06 2.92
CA GLY A 87 -15.65 38.58 3.52
C GLY A 87 -15.63 38.58 5.06
N GLN A 88 -16.63 37.98 5.71
CA GLN A 88 -16.64 37.84 7.17
C GLN A 88 -16.02 36.51 7.60
N ARG A 89 -15.53 36.46 8.84
CA ARG A 89 -15.06 35.20 9.44
C ARG A 89 -16.25 34.32 9.78
N PHE A 90 -16.05 33.01 9.65
CA PHE A 90 -17.01 32.03 10.13
C PHE A 90 -17.15 32.12 11.66
N THR A 91 -18.38 32.02 12.14
CA THR A 91 -18.71 31.88 13.55
C THR A 91 -18.99 30.42 13.89
N GLN A 92 -18.97 30.07 15.18
CA GLN A 92 -19.28 28.71 15.62
C GLN A 92 -20.70 28.26 15.22
N ALA A 93 -21.66 29.18 15.18
CA ALA A 93 -23.04 28.90 14.77
C ALA A 93 -23.11 28.56 13.28
N GLU A 94 -22.46 29.36 12.44
CA GLU A 94 -22.42 29.14 10.99
C GLU A 94 -21.68 27.85 10.63
N VAL A 95 -20.56 27.53 11.29
CA VAL A 95 -19.90 26.23 11.08
C VAL A 95 -20.83 25.09 11.47
N ARG A 96 -21.56 25.18 12.59
CA ARG A 96 -22.51 24.15 13.00
C ARG A 96 -23.62 23.96 11.95
N GLU A 97 -24.27 25.04 11.55
CA GLU A 97 -25.36 25.03 10.58
C GLU A 97 -24.87 24.51 9.22
N GLY A 98 -23.70 24.94 8.76
CA GLY A 98 -23.10 24.48 7.51
C GLY A 98 -22.71 23.01 7.54
N LEU A 99 -22.14 22.50 8.63
CA LEU A 99 -21.86 21.07 8.77
C LEU A 99 -23.14 20.23 8.78
N GLN A 100 -24.20 20.70 9.46
CA GLN A 100 -25.52 20.05 9.41
C GLN A 100 -26.11 20.08 7.99
N ALA A 101 -25.92 21.17 7.25
CA ALA A 101 -26.30 21.29 5.84
C ALA A 101 -25.63 20.22 4.98
N LEU A 102 -24.31 20.09 5.10
CA LEU A 102 -23.52 19.13 4.33
C LEU A 102 -23.97 17.69 4.60
N VAL A 103 -24.28 17.38 5.87
CA VAL A 103 -24.84 16.08 6.25
C VAL A 103 -26.23 15.86 5.67
N ALA A 104 -27.12 16.86 5.76
CA ALA A 104 -28.47 16.78 5.18
C ALA A 104 -28.45 16.63 3.65
N GLN A 105 -27.44 17.19 2.98
CA GLN A 105 -27.21 17.07 1.53
C GLN A 105 -26.49 15.76 1.13
N GLY A 106 -26.08 14.93 2.09
CA GLY A 106 -25.31 13.70 1.82
C GLY A 106 -23.86 13.94 1.37
N ARG A 107 -23.34 15.16 1.50
CA ARG A 107 -21.94 15.52 1.18
C ARG A 107 -20.97 15.21 2.33
N ALA A 108 -21.51 14.98 3.53
CA ALA A 108 -20.75 14.65 4.72
C ALA A 108 -21.52 13.66 5.59
N GLN A 109 -20.82 13.02 6.52
CA GLN A 109 -21.40 12.09 7.49
C GLN A 109 -21.03 12.48 8.91
N THR A 110 -21.95 12.28 9.85
CA THR A 110 -21.67 12.47 11.28
C THR A 110 -21.16 11.17 11.88
N GLU A 111 -19.97 11.21 12.44
CA GLU A 111 -19.39 10.12 13.23
C GLU A 111 -19.61 10.36 14.72
N THR A 112 -20.35 9.44 15.35
CA THR A 112 -20.72 9.55 16.76
C THR A 112 -19.49 9.72 17.64
N GLY A 113 -19.41 10.85 18.34
CA GLY A 113 -18.30 11.18 19.25
C GLY A 113 -17.01 11.68 18.59
N ARG A 114 -16.91 11.70 17.25
CA ARG A 114 -15.71 12.16 16.52
C ARG A 114 -15.94 13.44 15.72
N GLY A 115 -17.16 13.69 15.25
CA GLY A 115 -17.52 14.94 14.54
C GLY A 115 -18.12 14.68 13.16
N THR A 116 -17.84 15.59 12.22
CA THR A 116 -18.30 15.49 10.82
C THR A 116 -17.12 15.12 9.92
N ALA A 117 -17.32 14.20 8.98
CA ALA A 117 -16.32 13.76 8.02
C ALA A 117 -16.89 13.81 6.60
N VAL A 118 -16.02 13.93 5.62
CA VAL A 118 -16.34 13.77 4.20
C VAL A 118 -15.66 12.51 3.69
N ASP A 119 -16.30 11.83 2.75
CA ASP A 119 -15.69 10.69 2.07
C ASP A 119 -14.65 11.22 1.06
N LEU A 120 -13.38 10.90 1.29
CA LEU A 120 -12.30 11.38 0.44
C LEU A 120 -12.37 10.79 -0.98
N GLU A 121 -12.88 9.57 -1.14
CA GLU A 121 -12.98 8.92 -2.45
C GLU A 121 -13.98 9.66 -3.35
N GLN A 122 -15.10 10.09 -2.79
CA GLN A 122 -16.14 10.87 -3.50
C GLN A 122 -15.69 12.29 -3.89
N HIS A 123 -14.60 12.77 -3.30
CA HIS A 123 -14.09 14.13 -3.50
C HIS A 123 -12.65 14.17 -4.03
N THR A 124 -12.19 13.10 -4.67
CA THR A 124 -10.83 12.94 -5.18
C THR A 124 -10.38 14.15 -6.02
N ASP A 125 -11.17 14.60 -7.00
CA ASP A 125 -10.81 15.73 -7.85
C ASP A 125 -10.62 17.04 -7.08
N ARG A 126 -11.52 17.30 -6.12
CA ARG A 126 -11.43 18.52 -5.29
C ARG A 126 -10.22 18.44 -4.36
N LEU A 127 -9.98 17.30 -3.73
CA LEU A 127 -8.82 17.09 -2.87
C LEU A 127 -7.51 17.28 -3.64
N GLN A 128 -7.38 16.73 -4.86
CA GLN A 128 -6.21 16.96 -5.71
C GLN A 128 -5.98 18.44 -5.99
N ALA A 129 -7.04 19.19 -6.31
CA ALA A 129 -6.96 20.62 -6.57
C ALA A 129 -6.53 21.41 -5.33
N LEU A 130 -7.02 21.04 -4.14
CA LEU A 130 -6.63 21.68 -2.87
C LEU A 130 -5.18 21.41 -2.51
N LEU A 131 -4.70 20.18 -2.72
CA LEU A 131 -3.30 19.82 -2.52
C LEU A 131 -2.40 20.53 -3.54
N ALA A 132 -2.88 20.75 -4.77
CA ALA A 132 -2.19 21.52 -5.81
C ALA A 132 -2.03 23.01 -5.55
N ALA A 133 -2.85 23.56 -4.65
CA ALA A 133 -2.83 24.99 -4.40
C ALA A 133 -1.50 25.41 -3.74
N PRO A 134 -0.94 26.59 -4.05
CA PRO A 134 0.27 27.09 -3.39
C PRO A 134 0.18 27.12 -1.85
N ALA A 135 -1.04 27.28 -1.31
CA ALA A 135 -1.31 27.26 0.12
C ALA A 135 -1.06 25.88 0.77
N ALA A 136 -1.05 24.78 0.01
CA ALA A 136 -0.81 23.43 0.53
C ALA A 136 0.55 23.26 1.21
N ARG A 137 1.53 24.07 0.82
CA ARG A 137 2.90 24.09 1.38
C ARG A 137 2.93 24.24 2.91
N ARG A 138 1.92 24.90 3.50
CA ARG A 138 1.85 25.18 4.95
C ARG A 138 0.81 24.35 5.71
N TYR A 139 -0.11 23.68 5.02
CA TYR A 139 -1.23 22.98 5.64
C TYR A 139 -0.79 21.90 6.63
N TRP A 140 0.32 21.21 6.34
CA TRP A 140 0.85 20.19 7.24
C TRP A 140 1.25 20.76 8.61
N ARG A 141 1.90 21.94 8.67
CA ARG A 141 2.25 22.58 9.95
C ARG A 141 1.02 22.99 10.74
N GLN A 142 0.05 23.59 10.06
CA GLN A 142 -1.21 24.02 10.65
C GLN A 142 -2.00 22.81 11.19
N ARG A 143 -1.98 21.69 10.47
CA ARG A 143 -2.57 20.43 10.93
C ARG A 143 -1.88 19.87 12.17
N LEU A 144 -0.55 19.84 12.18
CA LEU A 144 0.21 19.38 13.36
C LEU A 144 -0.04 20.27 14.58
N TRP A 145 -0.15 21.59 14.39
CA TRP A 145 -0.48 22.52 15.48
C TRP A 145 -1.86 22.23 16.09
N LEU A 146 -2.88 21.92 15.27
CA LEU A 146 -4.22 21.52 15.76
C LEU A 146 -4.23 20.18 16.51
N ILE A 147 -3.37 19.25 16.12
CA ILE A 147 -3.24 17.96 16.81
C ILE A 147 -2.52 18.13 18.14
N GLY A 148 -1.54 19.04 18.20
CA GLY A 148 -0.80 19.40 19.39
C GLY A 148 -1.62 20.18 20.42
N PRO A 149 -0.97 20.62 21.52
CA PRO A 149 -1.64 21.38 22.58
C PRO A 149 -2.01 22.83 22.19
N GLY A 150 -1.76 23.25 20.94
CA GLY A 150 -2.13 24.58 20.43
C GLY A 150 -1.48 25.76 21.17
N ARG A 151 -0.28 25.56 21.76
CA ARG A 151 0.48 26.64 22.41
C ARG A 151 1.56 27.16 21.45
N GLY A 152 1.61 28.48 21.26
CA GLY A 152 2.56 29.13 20.36
C GLY A 152 2.00 29.34 18.95
N ASP A 153 2.83 29.88 18.06
CA ASP A 153 2.52 30.04 16.64
C ASP A 153 2.68 28.69 15.93
N TRP A 154 1.87 28.40 14.90
CA TRP A 154 2.03 27.20 14.07
C TRP A 154 3.36 27.19 13.30
N GLN A 155 4.04 28.34 13.22
CA GLN A 155 5.38 28.48 12.67
C GLN A 155 6.49 28.07 13.65
N ASP A 156 6.18 27.93 14.93
CA ASP A 156 7.15 27.51 15.95
C ASP A 156 7.64 26.07 15.70
N PRO A 157 8.84 25.71 16.19
CA PRO A 157 9.33 24.34 16.12
C PRO A 157 8.33 23.34 16.66
N ILE A 158 8.22 22.19 15.98
CA ILE A 158 7.28 21.14 16.34
C ILE A 158 7.61 20.61 17.74
N GLY A 159 6.68 20.82 18.67
CA GLY A 159 6.76 20.32 20.03
C GLY A 159 6.25 18.88 20.17
N TRP A 160 5.81 18.52 21.37
CA TRP A 160 5.26 17.19 21.65
C TRP A 160 3.90 17.00 20.96
N LEU A 161 3.78 15.94 20.17
CA LEU A 161 2.58 15.57 19.43
C LEU A 161 2.03 14.23 19.90
N ASN A 162 0.70 14.12 19.99
CA ASN A 162 0.01 12.89 20.28
C ASN A 162 -1.13 12.67 19.27
N PHE A 163 -0.89 11.77 18.32
CA PHE A 163 -1.89 11.38 17.33
C PHE A 163 -2.94 10.49 18.01
N ARG A 164 -4.22 10.81 17.80
CA ARG A 164 -5.34 10.10 18.45
C ARG A 164 -5.72 8.82 17.71
N SER A 165 -5.33 8.72 16.44
CA SER A 165 -5.69 7.63 15.55
C SER A 165 -4.70 7.51 14.38
N GLN A 166 -4.73 6.37 13.68
CA GLN A 166 -4.03 6.25 12.40
C GLN A 166 -4.61 7.16 11.31
N ASP A 167 -5.90 7.50 11.37
CA ASP A 167 -6.52 8.45 10.44
C ASP A 167 -5.88 9.85 10.58
N ASP A 168 -5.62 10.29 11.81
CA ASP A 168 -4.92 11.56 12.05
C ASP A 168 -3.49 11.52 11.49
N MET A 169 -2.80 10.40 11.68
CA MET A 169 -1.45 10.20 11.14
C MET A 169 -1.46 10.26 9.61
N ARG A 170 -2.39 9.55 8.94
CA ARG A 170 -2.54 9.56 7.48
C ARG A 170 -2.89 10.94 6.95
N ALA A 171 -3.81 11.64 7.59
CA ALA A 171 -4.20 12.98 7.19
C ALA A 171 -3.03 13.98 7.28
N ALA A 172 -2.28 13.96 8.38
CA ALA A 172 -1.09 14.78 8.53
C ALA A 172 -0.01 14.41 7.49
N LEU A 173 0.23 13.11 7.30
CA LEU A 173 1.22 12.61 6.35
C LEU A 173 0.86 12.96 4.90
N ARG A 174 -0.43 12.95 4.53
CA ARG A 174 -0.91 13.39 3.22
C ARG A 174 -0.51 14.84 2.95
N LEU A 175 -0.82 15.73 3.88
CA LEU A 175 -0.46 17.14 3.76
C LEU A 175 1.06 17.31 3.66
N MET A 176 1.86 16.51 4.39
CA MET A 176 3.32 16.55 4.29
C MET A 176 3.81 16.10 2.91
N ILE A 177 3.38 14.93 2.45
CA ILE A 177 3.81 14.32 1.17
C ILE A 177 3.51 15.26 0.00
N PHE A 178 2.28 15.81 -0.06
CA PHE A 178 1.83 16.66 -1.15
C PHE A 178 2.17 18.15 -0.95
N SER A 179 2.88 18.53 0.12
CA SER A 179 3.28 19.93 0.34
C SER A 179 4.36 20.43 -0.64
N GLY A 180 5.03 19.54 -1.35
CA GLY A 180 6.24 19.86 -2.12
C GLY A 180 7.48 20.08 -1.26
N MET A 181 7.46 19.64 0.00
CA MET A 181 8.63 19.64 0.88
C MET A 181 9.77 18.79 0.28
N PRO A 182 11.03 19.27 0.34
CA PRO A 182 12.18 18.48 -0.12
C PRO A 182 12.33 17.14 0.62
N ALA A 183 12.75 16.08 -0.09
CA ALA A 183 12.91 14.75 0.49
C ALA A 183 13.82 14.71 1.74
N ALA A 184 14.87 15.55 1.77
CA ALA A 184 15.77 15.65 2.91
C ALA A 184 15.07 16.19 4.17
N GLU A 185 14.26 17.24 4.04
CA GLU A 185 13.49 17.81 5.14
C GLU A 185 12.43 16.80 5.63
N TYR A 186 11.73 16.15 4.70
CA TYR A 186 10.76 15.11 5.02
C TYR A 186 11.38 13.98 5.86
N ARG A 187 12.53 13.45 5.42
CA ARG A 187 13.26 12.41 6.15
C ARG A 187 13.74 12.89 7.52
N GLN A 188 14.26 14.11 7.61
CA GLN A 188 14.71 14.69 8.88
C GLN A 188 13.57 14.78 9.89
N LEU A 189 12.39 15.22 9.47
CA LEU A 189 11.22 15.30 10.33
C LEU A 189 10.78 13.91 10.82
N LEU A 190 10.73 12.93 9.93
CA LEU A 190 10.35 11.55 10.26
C LEU A 190 11.41 10.80 11.10
N GLN A 191 12.67 11.20 11.06
CA GLN A 191 13.72 10.63 11.91
C GLN A 191 13.81 11.33 13.29
N GLY A 192 13.19 12.50 13.43
CA GLY A 192 13.23 13.31 14.65
C GLY A 192 11.84 13.51 15.25
N PRO A 193 11.28 14.74 15.21
CA PRO A 193 10.08 15.09 15.97
C PRO A 193 8.81 14.35 15.52
N LEU A 194 8.78 13.79 14.31
CA LEU A 194 7.63 13.08 13.74
C LEU A 194 7.90 11.58 13.55
N ALA A 195 8.73 10.98 14.41
CA ALA A 195 9.05 9.55 14.33
C ALA A 195 7.82 8.62 14.31
N ALA A 196 6.71 9.03 14.93
CA ALA A 196 5.45 8.28 14.90
C ALA A 196 4.86 8.13 13.48
N LEU A 197 5.23 8.99 12.53
CA LEU A 197 4.78 8.95 11.14
C LEU A 197 5.75 8.18 10.21
N SER A 198 6.84 7.61 10.76
CA SER A 198 7.92 7.00 9.96
C SER A 198 7.62 5.61 9.41
N ALA A 199 6.53 4.97 9.85
CA ALA A 199 6.18 3.61 9.42
C ALA A 199 5.91 3.56 7.90
N PRO A 200 6.64 2.74 7.12
CA PRO A 200 6.47 2.68 5.66
C PRO A 200 5.05 2.37 5.21
N GLN A 201 4.36 1.48 5.94
CA GLN A 201 2.97 1.10 5.66
C GLN A 201 2.02 2.30 5.75
N LEU A 202 2.30 3.27 6.63
CA LEU A 202 1.48 4.47 6.76
C LEU A 202 1.57 5.33 5.49
N ALA A 203 2.77 5.49 4.93
CA ALA A 203 2.98 6.23 3.68
C ALA A 203 2.30 5.52 2.50
N ILE A 204 2.41 4.20 2.42
CA ILE A 204 1.72 3.37 1.40
C ILE A 204 0.21 3.60 1.47
N LEU A 205 -0.41 3.43 2.65
CA LEU A 205 -1.84 3.66 2.83
C LEU A 205 -2.26 5.10 2.52
N THR A 206 -1.41 6.08 2.85
CA THR A 206 -1.68 7.50 2.58
C THR A 206 -1.77 7.80 1.08
N LEU A 207 -0.97 7.11 0.26
CA LEU A 207 -0.98 7.24 -1.20
C LEU A 207 -2.14 6.49 -1.86
N MET A 208 -2.65 5.43 -1.23
CA MET A 208 -3.69 4.57 -1.80
C MET A 208 -5.11 5.05 -1.52
N ASP A 209 -5.34 5.74 -0.40
CA ASP A 209 -6.68 6.00 0.15
C ASP A 209 -6.96 7.49 0.38
N PRO A 210 -7.41 8.25 -0.64
CA PRO A 210 -7.61 7.81 -2.03
C PRO A 210 -6.33 7.93 -2.87
N TRP A 211 -6.31 7.27 -4.03
CA TRP A 211 -5.28 7.45 -5.06
C TRP A 211 -5.43 8.82 -5.74
N LEU A 212 -4.38 9.63 -5.72
CA LEU A 212 -4.39 11.04 -6.14
C LEU A 212 -3.36 11.31 -7.27
N PRO A 213 -3.51 10.69 -8.46
CA PRO A 213 -2.50 10.73 -9.52
C PRO A 213 -2.18 12.13 -10.06
N GLY A 214 -3.16 13.03 -10.05
CA GLY A 214 -3.02 14.43 -10.44
C GLY A 214 -2.19 15.27 -9.45
N ALA A 215 -2.08 14.83 -8.19
CA ALA A 215 -1.30 15.52 -7.18
C ALA A 215 0.15 15.04 -7.08
N LEU A 216 0.49 13.87 -7.65
CA LEU A 216 1.83 13.27 -7.53
C LEU A 216 2.96 14.14 -8.09
N GLN A 217 2.69 14.98 -9.08
CA GLN A 217 3.70 15.89 -9.65
C GLN A 217 4.17 16.98 -8.70
N GLN A 218 3.43 17.22 -7.61
CA GLN A 218 3.79 18.25 -6.63
C GLN A 218 4.76 17.73 -5.58
N ILE A 219 4.81 16.40 -5.41
CA ILE A 219 5.74 15.76 -4.50
C ILE A 219 7.15 15.98 -5.06
N ASP A 220 8.10 16.33 -4.19
CA ASP A 220 9.52 16.38 -4.53
C ASP A 220 9.95 15.10 -5.28
N ALA A 221 10.72 15.24 -6.37
CA ALA A 221 10.96 14.13 -7.29
C ALA A 221 11.67 12.94 -6.62
N GLU A 222 12.61 13.19 -5.70
CA GLU A 222 13.31 12.12 -4.98
C GLU A 222 12.34 11.41 -4.03
N LEU A 223 11.55 12.18 -3.27
CA LEU A 223 10.54 11.64 -2.36
C LEU A 223 9.49 10.83 -3.11
N ARG A 224 8.95 11.39 -4.19
CA ARG A 224 7.94 10.78 -5.05
C ARG A 224 8.39 9.43 -5.56
N ASP A 225 9.57 9.37 -6.16
CA ASP A 225 10.08 8.14 -6.76
C ASP A 225 10.38 7.08 -5.70
N GLY A 226 10.91 7.48 -4.54
CA GLY A 226 11.13 6.58 -3.41
C GLY A 226 9.83 6.01 -2.84
N LEU A 227 8.77 6.83 -2.76
CA LEU A 227 7.45 6.42 -2.29
C LEU A 227 6.71 5.53 -3.30
N LEU A 228 6.71 5.89 -4.58
CA LEU A 228 6.08 5.11 -5.64
C LEU A 228 6.80 3.78 -5.88
N GLY A 229 8.11 3.73 -5.69
CA GLY A 229 8.87 2.48 -5.68
C GLY A 229 8.43 1.55 -4.54
N GLN A 230 8.33 2.07 -3.31
CA GLN A 230 7.81 1.30 -2.17
C GLN A 230 6.37 0.83 -2.38
N LEU A 231 5.52 1.68 -2.96
CA LEU A 231 4.15 1.31 -3.30
C LEU A 231 4.12 0.17 -4.34
N LEU A 232 4.94 0.25 -5.39
CA LEU A 232 5.03 -0.78 -6.41
C LEU A 232 5.49 -2.14 -5.83
N ASP A 233 6.46 -2.11 -4.91
CA ASP A 233 6.97 -3.31 -4.24
C ASP A 233 5.93 -3.91 -3.27
N ALA A 234 5.16 -3.07 -2.58
CA ALA A 234 4.20 -3.49 -1.55
C ALA A 234 2.85 -3.97 -2.12
N LEU A 235 2.44 -3.49 -3.29
CA LEU A 235 1.14 -3.84 -3.87
C LEU A 235 1.16 -5.27 -4.43
N PRO A 236 0.22 -6.15 -4.02
CA PRO A 236 0.04 -7.44 -4.68
C PRO A 236 -0.22 -7.28 -6.18
N LEU A 237 0.17 -8.28 -6.99
CA LEU A 237 -0.07 -8.28 -8.44
C LEU A 237 -1.56 -8.12 -8.80
N SER A 238 -2.45 -8.66 -7.97
CA SER A 238 -3.90 -8.61 -8.14
C SER A 238 -4.55 -7.33 -7.63
N HIS A 239 -3.78 -6.39 -7.05
CA HIS A 239 -4.35 -5.18 -6.47
C HIS A 239 -4.89 -4.24 -7.56
N PRO A 240 -6.13 -3.71 -7.46
CA PRO A 240 -6.76 -2.90 -8.50
C PRO A 240 -5.98 -1.62 -8.86
N LEU A 241 -5.30 -1.03 -7.88
CA LEU A 241 -4.47 0.17 -8.11
C LEU A 241 -3.21 -0.09 -8.95
N ARG A 242 -2.70 -1.32 -9.00
CA ARG A 242 -1.42 -1.63 -9.65
C ARG A 242 -1.39 -1.27 -11.14
N PRO A 243 -2.40 -1.60 -11.97
CA PRO A 243 -2.43 -1.16 -13.38
C PRO A 243 -2.46 0.36 -13.53
N GLU A 244 -3.19 1.09 -12.67
CA GLU A 244 -3.23 2.56 -12.71
C GLU A 244 -1.88 3.19 -12.35
N LEU A 245 -1.23 2.69 -11.30
CA LEU A 245 0.12 3.09 -10.90
C LEU A 245 1.12 2.87 -12.04
N LEU A 246 1.10 1.70 -12.67
CA LEU A 246 1.98 1.39 -13.79
C LEU A 246 1.69 2.29 -14.99
N ALA A 247 0.43 2.54 -15.32
CA ALA A 247 0.06 3.45 -16.41
C ALA A 247 0.57 4.88 -16.16
N TRP A 248 0.40 5.39 -14.93
CA TRP A 248 0.92 6.70 -14.54
C TRP A 248 2.44 6.75 -14.65
N LEU A 249 3.15 5.77 -14.08
CA LEU A 249 4.62 5.69 -14.11
C LEU A 249 5.16 5.65 -15.54
N ARG A 250 4.54 4.84 -16.41
CA ARG A 250 4.94 4.75 -17.82
C ARG A 250 4.78 6.07 -18.58
N ALA A 251 3.75 6.85 -18.24
CA ALA A 251 3.54 8.17 -18.83
C ALA A 251 4.60 9.21 -18.39
N GLN A 252 5.32 8.98 -17.28
CA GLN A 252 6.27 9.93 -16.69
C GLN A 252 7.74 9.64 -16.97
N ARG A 253 8.03 8.78 -17.94
CA ARG A 253 9.34 8.14 -18.16
C ARG A 253 10.58 9.05 -18.05
N SER A 254 10.58 10.25 -18.62
CA SER A 254 11.74 11.16 -18.59
C SER A 254 11.95 11.85 -17.24
N GLY A 255 10.91 11.92 -16.41
CA GLY A 255 10.95 12.53 -15.08
C GLY A 255 11.22 11.55 -13.94
N LEU A 256 11.40 10.26 -14.23
CA LEU A 256 11.68 9.22 -13.24
C LEU A 256 13.19 8.99 -13.07
N SER A 257 13.57 8.73 -11.82
CA SER A 257 14.89 8.31 -11.41
C SER A 257 15.30 6.98 -12.04
N ILE A 258 16.62 6.79 -12.18
CA ILE A 258 17.21 5.57 -12.74
C ILE A 258 16.74 4.30 -12.00
N PRO A 259 16.71 4.24 -10.65
CA PRO A 259 16.25 3.04 -9.94
C PRO A 259 14.80 2.67 -10.24
N LEU A 260 13.90 3.67 -10.31
CA LEU A 260 12.48 3.42 -10.59
C LEU A 260 12.27 2.97 -12.04
N ARG A 261 13.00 3.55 -12.99
CA ARG A 261 13.00 3.09 -14.39
C ARG A 261 13.51 1.65 -14.52
N ALA A 262 14.55 1.28 -13.76
CA ALA A 262 15.04 -0.09 -13.73
C ALA A 262 14.00 -1.08 -13.18
N ARG A 263 13.27 -0.70 -12.12
CA ARG A 263 12.13 -1.50 -11.60
C ARG A 263 11.00 -1.66 -12.60
N LEU A 264 10.66 -0.60 -13.34
CA LEU A 264 9.64 -0.68 -14.41
C LEU A 264 10.09 -1.59 -15.55
N ALA A 265 11.37 -1.53 -15.93
CA ALA A 265 11.94 -2.42 -16.91
C ALA A 265 11.88 -3.88 -16.44
N GLU A 266 12.18 -4.12 -15.16
CA GLU A 266 12.08 -5.43 -14.53
C GLU A 266 10.65 -6.00 -14.63
N ALA A 267 9.68 -5.23 -14.14
CA ALA A 267 8.27 -5.60 -14.24
C ALA A 267 7.80 -5.85 -15.68
N ALA A 268 8.33 -5.11 -16.65
CA ALA A 268 7.98 -5.27 -18.06
C ALA A 268 8.51 -6.58 -18.65
N TRP A 269 9.78 -6.95 -18.43
CA TRP A 269 10.30 -8.20 -19.00
C TRP A 269 9.77 -9.44 -18.28
N LEU A 270 9.42 -9.35 -16.98
CA LEU A 270 8.69 -10.41 -16.26
C LEU A 270 7.30 -10.65 -16.88
N ALA A 271 6.68 -9.60 -17.41
CA ALA A 271 5.46 -9.64 -18.20
C ALA A 271 5.69 -9.99 -19.69
N LEU A 272 6.91 -10.38 -20.09
CA LEU A 272 7.34 -10.64 -21.47
C LEU A 272 7.23 -9.43 -22.43
N ASP A 273 7.07 -8.22 -21.90
CA ASP A 273 7.06 -6.97 -22.67
C ASP A 273 8.48 -6.39 -22.76
N PHE A 274 9.32 -7.06 -23.56
CA PHE A 274 10.70 -6.65 -23.77
C PHE A 274 10.82 -5.29 -24.47
N GLU A 275 9.83 -4.90 -25.27
CA GLU A 275 9.81 -3.59 -25.92
C GLU A 275 9.62 -2.48 -24.88
N GLU A 276 8.67 -2.62 -23.96
CA GLU A 276 8.51 -1.69 -22.84
C GLU A 276 9.75 -1.70 -21.94
N ALA A 277 10.35 -2.85 -21.66
CA ALA A 277 11.58 -2.91 -20.87
C ALA A 277 12.73 -2.12 -21.53
N GLN A 278 12.92 -2.28 -22.85
CA GLN A 278 13.89 -1.49 -23.63
C GLN A 278 13.55 -0.01 -23.61
N ARG A 279 12.27 0.35 -23.77
CA ARG A 279 11.83 1.73 -23.64
C ARG A 279 12.23 2.27 -22.27
N GLN A 280 11.88 1.63 -21.18
CA GLN A 280 12.20 2.12 -19.83
C GLN A 280 13.69 2.33 -19.60
N LEU A 281 14.56 1.51 -20.20
CA LEU A 281 16.01 1.63 -20.05
C LEU A 281 16.71 2.49 -21.10
N HIS A 282 16.01 2.94 -22.15
CA HIS A 282 16.67 3.66 -23.23
C HIS A 282 17.35 4.96 -22.74
N GLY A 283 18.58 5.18 -23.22
CA GLY A 283 19.46 6.27 -22.79
C GLY A 283 20.20 6.02 -21.47
N LEU A 284 19.97 4.88 -20.80
CA LEU A 284 20.69 4.49 -19.59
C LEU A 284 21.88 3.57 -19.92
N VAL A 285 22.86 3.58 -19.04
CA VAL A 285 23.99 2.64 -19.02
C VAL A 285 24.05 1.96 -17.65
N GLY A 286 24.64 0.77 -17.60
CA GLY A 286 24.87 0.04 -16.34
C GLY A 286 24.11 -1.28 -16.25
N PRO A 287 24.05 -1.88 -15.04
CA PRO A 287 23.67 -3.27 -14.87
C PRO A 287 22.24 -3.59 -15.29
N GLY A 288 21.32 -2.62 -15.30
CA GLY A 288 19.95 -2.82 -15.78
C GLY A 288 19.88 -3.22 -17.25
N ILE A 289 20.77 -2.68 -18.11
CA ILE A 289 20.85 -3.05 -19.53
C ILE A 289 21.35 -4.49 -19.68
N THR A 290 22.38 -4.85 -18.90
CA THR A 290 22.92 -6.22 -18.87
C THR A 290 21.87 -7.21 -18.38
N LEU A 291 21.07 -6.83 -17.38
CA LEU A 291 19.99 -7.65 -16.86
C LEU A 291 18.90 -7.89 -17.90
N LEU A 292 18.53 -6.86 -18.68
CA LEU A 292 17.59 -7.01 -19.79
C LEU A 292 18.13 -7.96 -20.87
N ALA A 293 19.42 -7.87 -21.21
CA ALA A 293 20.05 -8.80 -22.15
C ALA A 293 20.02 -10.24 -21.62
N ALA A 294 20.28 -10.45 -20.32
CA ALA A 294 20.16 -11.75 -19.66
C ALA A 294 18.74 -12.31 -19.78
N ALA A 295 17.72 -11.49 -19.51
CA ALA A 295 16.32 -11.87 -19.64
C ALA A 295 15.92 -12.24 -21.07
N GLN A 296 16.43 -11.52 -22.08
CA GLN A 296 16.20 -11.84 -23.49
C GLN A 296 16.89 -13.16 -23.90
N ALA A 297 18.13 -13.41 -23.45
CA ALA A 297 18.81 -14.67 -23.69
C ALA A 297 18.08 -15.84 -23.03
N LEU A 298 17.59 -15.64 -21.80
CA LEU A 298 16.79 -16.60 -21.05
C LEU A 298 15.50 -16.95 -21.82
N ALA A 299 14.71 -15.95 -22.23
CA ALA A 299 13.48 -16.18 -22.99
C ALA A 299 13.72 -16.88 -24.35
N ALA A 300 14.91 -16.69 -24.93
CA ALA A 300 15.33 -17.38 -26.15
C ALA A 300 15.89 -18.80 -25.91
N GLY A 301 15.91 -19.29 -24.67
CA GLY A 301 16.48 -20.60 -24.32
C GLY A 301 18.01 -20.66 -24.38
N ARG A 302 18.71 -19.52 -24.45
CA ARG A 302 20.17 -19.43 -24.50
C ARG A 302 20.74 -19.39 -23.07
N TRP A 303 20.64 -20.52 -22.38
CA TRP A 303 20.85 -20.62 -20.93
C TRP A 303 22.23 -20.17 -20.45
N ALA A 304 23.31 -20.59 -21.12
CA ALA A 304 24.67 -20.20 -20.77
C ALA A 304 24.91 -18.68 -20.96
N GLU A 305 24.44 -18.12 -22.08
CA GLU A 305 24.49 -16.68 -22.35
C GLU A 305 23.71 -15.89 -21.29
N ALA A 306 22.53 -16.39 -20.91
CA ALA A 306 21.70 -15.79 -19.87
C ALA A 306 22.42 -15.78 -18.51
N SER A 307 22.96 -16.92 -18.06
CA SER A 307 23.62 -17.01 -16.75
C SER A 307 24.86 -16.10 -16.67
N ASP A 308 25.65 -16.03 -17.73
CA ASP A 308 26.84 -15.17 -17.77
C ASP A 308 26.47 -13.68 -17.71
N ALA A 309 25.39 -13.29 -18.41
CA ALA A 309 24.87 -11.94 -18.37
C ALA A 309 24.27 -11.59 -17.00
N PHE A 310 23.53 -12.51 -16.37
CA PHE A 310 23.04 -12.34 -15.00
C PHE A 310 24.19 -12.11 -14.01
N GLU A 311 25.25 -12.93 -14.06
CA GLU A 311 26.40 -12.76 -13.18
C GLU A 311 27.11 -11.41 -13.37
N THR A 312 27.21 -10.95 -14.62
CA THR A 312 27.77 -9.64 -14.95
C THR A 312 26.90 -8.53 -14.35
N ALA A 313 25.57 -8.64 -14.49
CA ALA A 313 24.63 -7.69 -13.88
C ALA A 313 24.73 -7.69 -12.34
N ILE A 314 24.73 -8.87 -11.70
CA ILE A 314 24.86 -9.05 -10.25
C ILE A 314 26.13 -8.35 -9.73
N LYS A 315 27.29 -8.60 -10.36
CA LYS A 315 28.57 -7.94 -10.00
C LYS A 315 28.48 -6.42 -10.13
N GLY A 316 27.87 -5.93 -11.21
CA GLY A 316 27.63 -4.51 -11.44
C GLY A 316 26.74 -3.88 -10.36
N ILE A 317 25.66 -4.56 -9.97
CA ILE A 317 24.72 -4.09 -8.93
C ILE A 317 25.42 -4.05 -7.57
N HIS A 318 26.13 -5.11 -7.15
CA HIS A 318 26.87 -5.12 -5.89
C HIS A 318 27.89 -3.98 -5.80
N THR A 319 28.54 -3.64 -6.92
CA THR A 319 29.50 -2.54 -6.99
C THR A 319 28.79 -1.18 -6.82
N ALA A 320 27.63 -1.01 -7.46
CA ALA A 320 26.84 0.21 -7.38
C ALA A 320 26.20 0.43 -5.99
N THR A 321 25.64 -0.64 -5.40
CA THR A 321 24.92 -0.57 -4.11
C THR A 321 25.82 -0.74 -2.89
N ARG A 322 27.05 -1.24 -3.08
CA ARG A 322 27.97 -1.69 -2.01
C ARG A 322 27.36 -2.76 -1.10
N SER A 323 26.26 -3.40 -1.52
CA SER A 323 25.68 -4.56 -0.86
C SER A 323 26.37 -5.83 -1.33
N ARG A 324 26.40 -6.86 -0.48
CA ARG A 324 26.89 -8.21 -0.82
C ARG A 324 25.77 -9.24 -1.07
N ARG A 325 24.51 -8.83 -0.91
CA ARG A 325 23.29 -9.63 -1.13
C ARG A 325 22.21 -8.77 -1.79
N ASP A 326 21.11 -9.39 -2.19
CA ASP A 326 19.92 -8.72 -2.71
C ASP A 326 20.22 -7.89 -3.97
N ALA A 327 21.13 -8.40 -4.82
CA ALA A 327 21.43 -7.76 -6.10
C ALA A 327 20.26 -7.88 -7.08
N LEU A 328 19.47 -8.94 -6.97
CA LEU A 328 18.28 -9.20 -7.78
C LEU A 328 17.08 -9.35 -6.85
N SER A 329 15.89 -8.99 -7.33
CA SER A 329 14.66 -9.40 -6.66
C SER A 329 14.54 -10.92 -6.64
N LEU A 330 13.76 -11.48 -5.70
CA LEU A 330 13.51 -12.92 -5.63
C LEU A 330 12.97 -13.46 -6.95
N ASP A 331 12.04 -12.71 -7.58
CA ASP A 331 11.45 -13.09 -8.88
C ASP A 331 12.50 -13.17 -9.98
N THR A 332 13.41 -12.21 -10.05
CA THR A 332 14.46 -12.20 -11.07
C THR A 332 15.55 -13.24 -10.79
N ALA A 333 15.94 -13.40 -9.54
CA ALA A 333 16.96 -14.36 -9.14
C ALA A 333 16.53 -15.82 -9.36
N ARG A 334 15.23 -16.12 -9.26
CA ARG A 334 14.67 -17.42 -9.68
C ARG A 334 15.06 -17.76 -11.11
N PHE A 335 14.94 -16.81 -12.03
CA PHE A 335 15.28 -17.03 -13.44
C PHE A 335 16.77 -17.19 -13.68
N TYR A 336 17.61 -16.49 -12.91
CA TYR A 336 19.05 -16.75 -12.90
C TYR A 336 19.35 -18.20 -12.45
N LEU A 337 18.74 -18.68 -11.36
CA LEU A 337 18.89 -20.07 -10.93
C LEU A 337 18.45 -21.04 -12.03
N LEU A 338 17.26 -20.84 -12.63
CA LEU A 338 16.77 -21.68 -13.72
C LEU A 338 17.72 -21.70 -14.93
N SER A 339 18.35 -20.58 -15.27
CA SER A 339 19.35 -20.52 -16.36
C SER A 339 20.60 -21.37 -16.09
N LEU A 340 21.00 -21.51 -14.83
CA LEU A 340 22.11 -22.39 -14.42
C LEU A 340 21.67 -23.86 -14.39
N LEU A 341 20.47 -24.13 -13.90
CA LEU A 341 19.95 -25.49 -13.76
C LEU A 341 19.62 -26.15 -15.11
N ALA A 342 19.29 -25.35 -16.12
CA ALA A 342 19.05 -25.80 -17.48
C ALA A 342 20.32 -26.20 -18.24
N GLN A 343 21.51 -25.81 -17.74
CA GLN A 343 22.79 -26.26 -18.28
C GLN A 343 23.05 -27.65 -17.67
N ASP A 344 23.16 -28.70 -18.48
CA ASP A 344 23.51 -30.06 -18.03
C ASP A 344 24.98 -30.15 -17.61
N ASP A 345 25.37 -29.34 -16.64
CA ASP A 345 26.71 -29.17 -16.10
C ASP A 345 26.65 -29.11 -14.56
N PRO A 346 27.21 -30.12 -13.86
CA PRO A 346 27.29 -30.13 -12.40
C PRO A 346 27.96 -28.88 -11.80
N LYS A 347 28.88 -28.22 -12.53
CA LYS A 347 29.50 -26.97 -12.07
C LYS A 347 28.50 -25.80 -12.07
N ALA A 348 27.60 -25.74 -13.05
CA ALA A 348 26.53 -24.75 -13.08
C ALA A 348 25.55 -24.98 -11.93
N TRP A 349 25.20 -26.23 -11.63
CA TRP A 349 24.34 -26.56 -10.48
C TRP A 349 24.99 -26.22 -9.14
N ALA A 350 26.27 -26.54 -8.96
CA ALA A 350 27.01 -26.16 -7.76
C ALA A 350 27.06 -24.63 -7.58
N ARG A 351 27.15 -23.87 -8.69
CA ARG A 351 27.09 -22.40 -8.68
C ARG A 351 25.71 -21.89 -8.25
N ALA A 352 24.64 -22.49 -8.77
CA ALA A 352 23.26 -22.17 -8.40
C ALA A 352 23.03 -22.41 -6.89
N ARG A 353 23.46 -23.56 -6.37
CA ARG A 353 23.40 -23.87 -4.93
C ARG A 353 24.15 -22.84 -4.09
N LYS A 354 25.38 -22.49 -4.50
CA LYS A 354 26.20 -21.49 -3.80
C LYS A 354 25.53 -20.12 -3.76
N TYR A 355 24.88 -19.71 -4.86
CA TYR A 355 24.12 -18.46 -4.90
C TYR A 355 22.95 -18.49 -3.91
N ALA A 356 22.12 -19.54 -3.92
CA ALA A 356 20.99 -19.67 -2.99
C ALA A 356 21.45 -19.65 -1.52
N VAL A 357 22.51 -20.39 -1.18
CA VAL A 357 23.10 -20.37 0.17
C VAL A 357 23.58 -18.96 0.54
N ALA A 358 24.26 -18.25 -0.37
CA ALA A 358 24.74 -16.89 -0.10
C ALA A 358 23.60 -15.88 0.15
N GLU A 359 22.55 -15.92 -0.67
CA GLU A 359 21.40 -15.02 -0.54
C GLU A 359 20.59 -15.32 0.73
N SER A 360 20.52 -16.57 1.18
CA SER A 360 19.88 -16.92 2.45
C SER A 360 20.49 -16.23 3.68
N GLY A 361 21.76 -15.80 3.61
CA GLY A 361 22.51 -15.29 4.76
C GLY A 361 22.89 -16.35 5.80
N SER A 362 22.58 -17.62 5.56
CA SER A 362 22.94 -18.75 6.42
C SER A 362 23.85 -19.73 5.67
N ARG A 363 24.76 -20.37 6.40
CA ARG A 363 25.57 -21.49 5.87
C ARG A 363 24.76 -22.79 5.73
N SER A 364 23.63 -22.86 6.43
CA SER A 364 22.70 -23.98 6.45
C SER A 364 21.29 -23.41 6.41
N PRO A 365 20.83 -22.94 5.23
CA PRO A 365 19.48 -22.40 5.09
C PRO A 365 18.43 -23.47 5.41
N GLY A 366 17.31 -23.05 6.01
CA GLY A 366 16.23 -23.96 6.35
C GLY A 366 15.52 -24.46 5.08
N ALA A 367 15.14 -25.73 5.04
CA ALA A 367 14.47 -26.36 3.88
C ALA A 367 13.15 -25.67 3.45
N TYR A 368 12.59 -24.86 4.34
CA TYR A 368 11.31 -24.17 4.19
C TYR A 368 11.47 -22.69 3.81
N ASP A 369 12.71 -22.18 3.84
CA ASP A 369 13.02 -20.79 3.53
C ASP A 369 13.09 -20.59 2.02
N ALA A 370 12.80 -19.37 1.55
CA ALA A 370 12.76 -19.01 0.12
C ALA A 370 14.02 -19.42 -0.64
N TRP A 371 15.20 -19.24 -0.07
CA TRP A 371 16.46 -19.69 -0.67
C TRP A 371 16.83 -21.12 -0.30
N GLY A 372 16.38 -21.61 0.85
CA GLY A 372 16.74 -22.93 1.35
C GLY A 372 16.07 -24.07 0.58
N VAL A 373 14.85 -23.87 0.07
CA VAL A 373 14.20 -24.86 -0.81
C VAL A 373 15.01 -25.10 -2.09
N TRP A 374 15.56 -24.03 -2.70
CA TRP A 374 16.47 -24.13 -3.85
C TRP A 374 17.77 -24.83 -3.48
N ALA A 375 18.41 -24.42 -2.37
CA ALA A 375 19.66 -25.02 -1.93
C ALA A 375 19.53 -26.53 -1.66
N LEU A 376 18.44 -26.96 -1.00
CA LEU A 376 18.12 -28.34 -0.70
C LEU A 376 17.90 -29.17 -1.98
N GLY A 377 17.10 -28.66 -2.92
CA GLY A 377 16.78 -29.37 -4.16
C GLY A 377 18.01 -29.58 -5.03
N ILE A 378 18.81 -28.53 -5.20
CA ILE A 378 20.06 -28.58 -5.96
C ILE A 378 21.08 -29.48 -5.26
N GLY A 379 21.20 -29.39 -3.93
CA GLY A 379 22.08 -30.26 -3.13
C GLY A 379 21.68 -31.73 -3.21
N SER A 380 20.38 -32.03 -3.25
CA SER A 380 19.86 -33.40 -3.44
C SER A 380 20.25 -33.98 -4.80
N ARG A 381 20.30 -33.16 -5.87
CA ARG A 381 20.78 -33.59 -7.19
C ARG A 381 22.29 -33.85 -7.20
N LEU A 382 23.05 -33.02 -6.48
CA LEU A 382 24.51 -33.14 -6.37
C LEU A 382 24.96 -34.26 -5.43
N GLY A 383 24.06 -34.81 -4.61
CA GLY A 383 24.36 -35.83 -3.60
C GLY A 383 24.90 -35.26 -2.28
N ASP A 384 24.82 -33.94 -2.10
CA ASP A 384 25.27 -33.24 -0.89
C ASP A 384 24.23 -33.29 0.23
N ASP A 385 22.95 -33.37 -0.12
CA ASP A 385 21.81 -33.30 0.80
C ASP A 385 20.83 -34.46 0.55
N SER A 386 20.09 -34.85 1.59
CA SER A 386 19.01 -35.84 1.46
C SER A 386 17.73 -35.18 0.94
N TRP A 387 17.01 -35.88 0.06
CA TRP A 387 15.68 -35.46 -0.37
C TRP A 387 14.71 -35.43 0.83
N LEU A 388 14.10 -34.27 1.08
CA LEU A 388 13.08 -34.08 2.11
C LEU A 388 11.74 -33.76 1.44
N GLU A 389 10.87 -34.76 1.32
CA GLU A 389 9.59 -34.65 0.61
C GLU A 389 8.68 -33.55 1.19
N ASP A 390 8.66 -33.41 2.51
CA ASP A 390 7.81 -32.43 3.20
C ASP A 390 8.09 -30.97 2.79
N ALA A 391 9.31 -30.64 2.39
CA ALA A 391 9.68 -29.28 1.96
C ALA A 391 9.02 -28.87 0.64
N TYR A 392 8.56 -29.82 -0.17
CA TYR A 392 8.00 -29.58 -1.51
C TYR A 392 6.47 -29.67 -1.56
N ARG A 393 5.83 -29.91 -0.42
CA ARG A 393 4.36 -29.95 -0.31
C ARG A 393 3.75 -28.56 -0.49
N PRO A 394 2.49 -28.42 -0.93
CA PRO A 394 1.86 -27.10 -1.07
C PRO A 394 1.64 -26.40 0.27
N ASP A 395 1.50 -27.15 1.36
CA ASP A 395 1.21 -26.68 2.72
C ASP A 395 2.46 -26.58 3.61
N ALA A 396 3.65 -26.83 3.07
CA ALA A 396 4.87 -26.78 3.88
C ALA A 396 5.08 -25.36 4.44
N PRO A 397 5.54 -25.23 5.69
CA PRO A 397 5.71 -23.96 6.37
C PRO A 397 6.80 -23.09 5.70
N GLY A 398 7.02 -21.89 6.23
CA GLY A 398 8.07 -20.98 5.79
C GLY A 398 7.62 -19.96 4.75
N ASP A 399 8.59 -19.27 4.15
CA ASP A 399 8.39 -18.18 3.19
C ASP A 399 8.73 -18.57 1.75
N ALA A 400 9.07 -19.84 1.50
CA ALA A 400 9.28 -20.35 0.15
C ALA A 400 8.03 -20.25 -0.72
N ALA A 401 8.20 -19.67 -1.91
CA ALA A 401 7.13 -19.51 -2.87
C ALA A 401 6.64 -20.90 -3.36
N PRO A 402 5.32 -21.16 -3.42
CA PRO A 402 4.80 -22.45 -3.87
C PRO A 402 5.23 -22.83 -5.29
N GLU A 403 5.47 -21.84 -6.16
CA GLU A 403 5.96 -22.01 -7.53
C GLU A 403 7.36 -22.64 -7.55
N ASP A 404 8.23 -22.24 -6.62
CA ASP A 404 9.61 -22.74 -6.54
C ASP A 404 9.63 -24.25 -6.28
N ARG A 405 8.73 -24.73 -5.42
CA ARG A 405 8.61 -26.15 -5.08
C ARG A 405 8.31 -26.99 -6.32
N LEU A 406 7.37 -26.52 -7.15
CA LEU A 406 6.99 -27.20 -8.39
C LEU A 406 8.08 -27.13 -9.45
N LEU A 407 8.73 -25.96 -9.62
CA LEU A 407 9.84 -25.79 -10.56
C LEU A 407 11.00 -26.74 -10.22
N ILE A 408 11.36 -26.86 -8.94
CA ILE A 408 12.43 -27.75 -8.49
C ILE A 408 12.05 -29.22 -8.67
N CYS A 409 10.82 -29.63 -8.32
CA CYS A 409 10.36 -31.01 -8.54
C CYS A 409 10.43 -31.40 -10.02
N ALA A 410 9.95 -30.51 -10.90
CA ALA A 410 9.99 -30.73 -12.34
C ALA A 410 11.44 -30.87 -12.87
N TRP A 411 12.35 -29.98 -12.44
CA TRP A 411 13.76 -30.07 -12.81
C TRP A 411 14.43 -31.37 -12.33
N LEU A 412 14.14 -31.78 -11.10
CA LEU A 412 14.69 -33.03 -10.54
C LEU A 412 14.10 -34.30 -11.18
N GLY A 413 12.98 -34.19 -11.91
CA GLY A 413 12.20 -35.34 -12.37
C GLY A 413 11.60 -36.13 -11.19
N ARG A 414 11.25 -35.44 -10.10
CA ARG A 414 10.65 -36.04 -8.90
C ARG A 414 9.16 -35.69 -8.81
N PRO A 415 8.33 -36.56 -8.18
CA PRO A 415 6.93 -36.24 -7.95
C PRO A 415 6.81 -34.99 -7.08
N ALA A 416 5.73 -34.22 -7.29
CA ALA A 416 5.38 -33.07 -6.46
C ALA A 416 4.40 -33.51 -5.36
N PRO A 417 4.89 -33.81 -4.14
CA PRO A 417 4.08 -34.45 -3.10
C PRO A 417 2.94 -33.55 -2.62
N GLY A 418 1.74 -34.12 -2.50
CA GLY A 418 0.55 -33.39 -2.02
C GLY A 418 -0.04 -32.37 -3.00
N TRP A 419 0.57 -32.14 -4.16
CA TRP A 419 0.01 -31.29 -5.21
C TRP A 419 -1.08 -32.03 -5.99
N THR A 420 -2.14 -31.29 -6.32
CA THR A 420 -3.20 -31.76 -7.21
C THR A 420 -3.21 -30.91 -8.48
N ALA A 421 -3.74 -31.43 -9.57
CA ALA A 421 -3.92 -30.65 -10.80
C ALA A 421 -4.73 -29.37 -10.54
N ALA A 422 -5.75 -29.44 -9.67
CA ALA A 422 -6.57 -28.28 -9.31
C ALA A 422 -5.78 -27.20 -8.55
N SER A 423 -4.99 -27.58 -7.53
CA SER A 423 -4.20 -26.61 -6.76
C SER A 423 -3.05 -26.02 -7.57
N ALA A 424 -2.42 -26.83 -8.42
CA ALA A 424 -1.39 -26.41 -9.36
C ALA A 424 -1.95 -25.43 -10.42
N GLN A 425 -3.09 -25.74 -11.02
CA GLN A 425 -3.73 -24.86 -12.00
C GLN A 425 -4.21 -23.54 -11.38
N ALA A 426 -4.72 -23.58 -10.14
CA ALA A 426 -5.08 -22.37 -9.40
C ALA A 426 -3.86 -21.47 -9.18
N LEU A 427 -2.69 -22.05 -8.87
CA LEU A 427 -1.44 -21.31 -8.74
C LEU A 427 -1.00 -20.66 -10.06
N LEU A 428 -1.10 -21.40 -11.18
CA LEU A 428 -0.78 -20.89 -12.50
C LEU A 428 -1.68 -19.71 -12.90
N THR A 429 -2.99 -19.81 -12.68
CA THR A 429 -3.96 -18.74 -12.98
C THR A 429 -3.67 -17.46 -12.18
N ARG A 430 -3.07 -17.56 -10.98
CA ARG A 430 -2.73 -16.39 -10.14
C ARG A 430 -1.57 -15.55 -10.66
N GLN A 431 -0.69 -16.11 -11.50
CA GLN A 431 0.52 -15.39 -11.97
C GLN A 431 0.15 -14.13 -12.79
N GLY A 432 -1.03 -14.10 -13.40
CA GLY A 432 -1.54 -12.93 -14.12
C GLY A 432 -0.63 -12.49 -15.28
N ALA A 433 -0.97 -11.36 -15.91
CA ALA A 433 -0.16 -10.84 -17.03
C ALA A 433 1.21 -10.29 -16.58
N GLY A 434 1.33 -9.88 -15.31
CA GLY A 434 2.57 -9.28 -14.77
C GLY A 434 3.70 -10.28 -14.53
N GLN A 435 3.41 -11.58 -14.45
CA GLN A 435 4.39 -12.66 -14.28
C GLN A 435 4.27 -13.67 -15.43
N ALA A 436 4.03 -13.20 -16.64
CA ALA A 436 3.81 -14.04 -17.82
C ALA A 436 5.00 -15.01 -18.05
N LEU A 437 6.23 -14.58 -17.79
CA LEU A 437 7.40 -15.44 -17.89
C LEU A 437 7.33 -16.58 -16.87
N LEU A 438 7.08 -16.29 -15.59
CA LEU A 438 6.93 -17.32 -14.55
C LEU A 438 5.80 -18.28 -14.89
N ALA A 439 4.68 -17.77 -15.40
CA ALA A 439 3.55 -18.58 -15.83
C ALA A 439 3.94 -19.59 -16.93
N GLN A 440 4.81 -19.21 -17.88
CA GLN A 440 5.29 -20.13 -18.91
C GLN A 440 6.16 -21.25 -18.31
N TYR A 441 7.11 -20.91 -17.44
CA TYR A 441 7.96 -21.89 -16.77
C TYR A 441 7.16 -22.83 -15.85
N LEU A 442 6.24 -22.26 -15.09
CA LEU A 442 5.35 -23.02 -14.22
C LEU A 442 4.45 -23.95 -15.06
N GLY A 443 3.87 -23.46 -16.16
CA GLY A 443 3.08 -24.27 -17.08
C GLY A 443 3.85 -25.47 -17.63
N ALA A 444 5.11 -25.29 -18.03
CA ALA A 444 5.99 -26.37 -18.47
C ALA A 444 6.33 -27.36 -17.33
N ALA A 445 6.58 -26.84 -16.11
CA ALA A 445 6.83 -27.67 -14.94
C ALA A 445 5.61 -28.53 -14.58
N LEU A 446 4.40 -27.95 -14.60
CA LEU A 446 3.16 -28.68 -14.36
C LEU A 446 2.95 -29.79 -15.39
N LYS A 447 3.25 -29.51 -16.66
CA LYS A 447 3.15 -30.49 -17.73
C LYS A 447 4.07 -31.68 -17.48
N ARG A 448 5.32 -31.42 -17.08
CA ARG A 448 6.30 -32.46 -16.78
C ARG A 448 5.93 -33.30 -15.54
N LEU A 449 5.20 -32.71 -14.61
CA LEU A 449 4.75 -33.36 -13.38
C LEU A 449 3.39 -34.07 -13.52
N ASP A 450 2.81 -34.11 -14.73
CA ASP A 450 1.46 -34.63 -14.98
C ASP A 450 0.35 -33.95 -14.14
N LEU A 451 0.54 -32.66 -13.80
CA LEU A 451 -0.39 -31.85 -13.01
C LEU A 451 -1.25 -30.90 -13.86
N GLY A 452 -1.27 -31.10 -15.18
CA GLY A 452 -1.88 -30.18 -16.15
C GLY A 452 -0.86 -29.23 -16.75
N GLY A 453 -1.28 -28.02 -17.12
CA GLY A 453 -0.40 -27.04 -17.79
C GLY A 453 -0.42 -27.11 -19.32
N ALA A 454 0.49 -26.37 -19.95
CA ALA A 454 0.57 -26.23 -21.41
C ALA A 454 2.01 -26.46 -21.87
N GLU A 455 2.17 -26.83 -23.15
CA GLU A 455 3.49 -26.75 -23.80
C GLU A 455 4.00 -25.31 -23.73
N PRO A 456 5.29 -25.07 -23.42
CA PRO A 456 5.85 -23.74 -23.51
C PRO A 456 5.69 -23.21 -24.94
N THR A 457 5.12 -22.01 -25.07
CA THR A 457 4.87 -21.35 -26.36
C THR A 457 6.15 -20.92 -27.09
N GLN A 458 7.28 -20.91 -26.40
CA GLN A 458 8.62 -20.61 -26.92
C GLN A 458 9.56 -21.76 -26.53
N ALA A 459 10.79 -21.78 -27.06
CA ALA A 459 11.84 -22.77 -26.74
C ALA A 459 12.38 -22.65 -25.29
N ILE A 460 11.47 -22.51 -24.33
CA ILE A 460 11.67 -22.32 -22.90
C ILE A 460 11.32 -23.65 -22.23
N ASN A 461 12.06 -24.70 -22.56
CA ASN A 461 12.04 -25.92 -21.76
C ASN A 461 13.37 -26.03 -21.01
N PRO A 462 13.48 -25.52 -19.76
CA PRO A 462 14.70 -25.68 -18.97
C PRO A 462 14.88 -27.09 -18.42
N PHE A 463 13.91 -27.99 -18.64
CA PHE A 463 13.84 -29.29 -17.97
C PHE A 463 14.30 -30.47 -18.83
N GLY A 464 14.68 -30.23 -20.09
CA GLY A 464 15.18 -31.27 -21.01
C GLY A 464 14.08 -32.18 -21.54
#